data_AF-A0A913XPQ3-F1
#
_entry.id   AF-A0A913XPQ3-F1
#
_cell.length_a   1.000
_cell.length_b   1.000
_cell.length_c   1.000
_cell.angle_alpha   90.00
_cell.angle_beta   90.00
_cell.angle_gamma   90.00
#
_symmetry.space_group_name_H-M   'P 1'
#
loop_
_entity.id
_entity.type
_entity.pdbx_description
1 polymer ?
#
loop_
_entity_poly.entity_id
_entity_poly.type
_entity_poly.pdbx_seq_one_letter_code
_entity_poly.pdbx_strand_id
1 'polypeptide(L)'
;MVSIPSLLKSESILKTFASVMYGIPFSGTAVRRSRQWVANSIWSLILMSGTWCSFGFHLYCIKTFWRGKFKPQIPIETLILLIPLTLSGAMSFTVMVWYFYNPRNNFSHSKTRLVPHFEYMPEGHQKDVGPESNDWKYVNIFLFFGIVSVVLVLYVAFDLNVFFDFAGLHDFTAHIHDLWLCLYYFSVSMIYWGFISVVVACCIFYICCRDIVRHIEHTEKIILKKANNYLLARHYHDSLLTYTDSIMSATKLWFGIHSLFFMFIIISVAFEWITAFSGKKHYENIAIIILSQSVGSFLIAFKFAFPILAASRVTARFEKMYRVINRNWKPDKMPEVNVFMNYCCRCEAGFTLFGVKMTAQLALISLLSCFVGFFKLYRKVS
;
A
#
# COMPACT_ATOMS: atom_id res chain seq x y z
N MET A 1 -1.09 -8.71 32.70
CA MET A 1 -2.14 -8.38 31.71
C MET A 1 -1.69 -7.20 30.88
N VAL A 2 -1.52 -7.35 29.57
CA VAL A 2 -1.23 -6.25 28.65
C VAL A 2 -2.53 -5.51 28.37
N SER A 3 -2.59 -4.20 28.63
CA SER A 3 -3.81 -3.42 28.39
C SER A 3 -4.03 -3.21 26.88
N ILE A 4 -5.28 -3.26 26.41
CA ILE A 4 -5.64 -3.05 24.98
C ILE A 4 -4.98 -1.79 24.37
N PRO A 5 -4.91 -0.64 25.08
CA PRO A 5 -4.23 0.56 24.56
C PRO A 5 -2.72 0.39 24.35
N SER A 6 -2.07 -0.46 25.14
CA SER A 6 -0.63 -0.76 25.01
C SER A 6 -0.36 -1.71 23.83
N LEU A 7 -1.27 -2.66 23.57
CA LEU A 7 -1.19 -3.56 22.42
C LEU A 7 -1.29 -2.78 21.10
N LEU A 8 -2.23 -1.82 21.01
CA LEU A 8 -2.41 -1.00 19.82
C LEU A 8 -1.18 -0.14 19.48
N LYS A 9 -0.33 0.20 20.46
CA LYS A 9 0.89 0.98 20.24
C LYS A 9 2.12 0.13 19.89
N SER A 10 1.94 -1.19 19.78
CA SER A 10 3.03 -2.13 19.55
C SER A 10 3.40 -2.24 18.07
N GLU A 11 4.70 -2.19 17.77
CA GLU A 11 5.25 -2.54 16.46
C GLU A 11 5.15 -4.04 16.14
N SER A 12 5.00 -4.89 17.16
CA SER A 12 5.02 -6.35 17.01
C SER A 12 3.87 -6.84 16.14
N ILE A 13 2.72 -6.16 16.13
CA ILE A 13 1.56 -6.58 15.33
C ILE A 13 1.92 -6.56 13.84
N LEU A 14 2.35 -5.41 13.30
CA LEU A 14 2.72 -5.31 11.88
C LEU A 14 3.91 -6.22 11.54
N LYS A 15 4.88 -6.39 12.47
CA LYS A 15 5.99 -7.34 12.30
C LYS A 15 5.50 -8.78 12.16
N THR A 16 4.59 -9.22 13.04
CA THR A 16 4.01 -10.57 12.96
C THR A 16 3.28 -10.76 11.65
N PHE A 17 2.44 -9.80 11.23
CA PHE A 17 1.77 -9.87 9.94
C PHE A 17 2.76 -9.92 8.76
N ALA A 18 3.77 -9.06 8.75
CA ALA A 18 4.81 -9.09 7.71
C ALA A 18 5.56 -10.43 7.70
N SER A 19 5.82 -11.02 8.87
CA SER A 19 6.52 -12.31 8.99
C SER A 19 5.70 -13.44 8.42
N VAL A 20 4.42 -13.51 8.79
CA VAL A 20 3.50 -14.54 8.32
C VAL A 20 3.25 -14.38 6.82
N MET A 21 2.97 -13.15 6.36
CA MET A 21 2.62 -12.88 4.97
C MET A 21 3.79 -13.09 4.02
N TYR A 22 4.98 -12.60 4.35
CA TYR A 22 6.13 -12.59 3.43
C TYR A 22 7.25 -13.54 3.82
N GLY A 23 7.12 -14.27 4.92
CA GLY A 23 8.16 -15.16 5.43
C GLY A 23 9.38 -14.43 5.98
N ILE A 24 9.25 -13.24 6.54
CA ILE A 24 10.43 -12.45 6.97
C ILE A 24 10.90 -12.85 8.37
N PRO A 25 12.21 -13.09 8.59
CA PRO A 25 12.76 -13.25 9.93
C PRO A 25 12.88 -11.90 10.64
N PHE A 26 12.07 -11.67 11.69
CA PHE A 26 12.27 -10.56 12.62
C PHE A 26 13.06 -10.97 13.87
N SER A 27 13.58 -12.20 13.96
CA SER A 27 14.35 -12.68 15.11
C SER A 27 15.70 -11.96 15.23
N GLY A 28 16.07 -11.61 16.47
CA GLY A 28 17.20 -10.76 16.85
C GLY A 28 18.59 -11.11 16.29
N THR A 29 18.74 -12.26 15.65
CA THR A 29 20.03 -12.77 15.21
C THR A 29 20.52 -12.06 13.97
N ALA A 30 21.56 -11.25 14.13
CA ALA A 30 22.50 -10.98 13.06
C ALA A 30 22.90 -12.30 12.39
N VAL A 31 23.24 -12.21 11.11
CA VAL A 31 23.79 -13.26 10.22
C VAL A 31 22.77 -13.76 9.19
N ARG A 32 22.98 -13.27 7.96
CA ARG A 32 22.51 -13.75 6.63
C ARG A 32 22.72 -15.26 6.35
N ARG A 33 23.03 -16.08 7.36
CA ARG A 33 23.33 -17.52 7.28
C ARG A 33 22.71 -18.34 8.42
N SER A 34 21.76 -17.80 9.18
CA SER A 34 21.05 -18.61 10.18
C SER A 34 20.09 -19.59 9.49
N ARG A 35 19.92 -20.80 10.06
CA ARG A 35 18.95 -21.81 9.60
C ARG A 35 17.52 -21.23 9.47
N GLN A 36 17.19 -20.26 10.32
CA GLN A 36 15.93 -19.52 10.27
C GLN A 36 15.80 -18.67 9.01
N TRP A 37 16.86 -17.97 8.60
CA TRP A 37 16.83 -17.17 7.37
C TRP A 37 16.59 -18.03 6.13
N VAL A 38 17.24 -19.21 6.05
CA VAL A 38 17.04 -20.17 4.95
C VAL A 38 15.59 -20.70 4.93
N ALA A 39 15.07 -21.13 6.08
CA ALA A 39 13.69 -21.63 6.18
C ALA A 39 12.67 -20.57 5.74
N ASN A 40 12.88 -19.34 6.18
CA ASN A 40 12.05 -18.19 5.83
C ASN A 40 12.12 -17.84 4.34
N SER A 41 13.32 -17.84 3.74
CA SER A 41 13.48 -17.65 2.28
C SER A 41 12.76 -18.75 1.48
N ILE A 42 12.84 -20.01 1.92
CA ILE A 42 12.10 -21.12 1.29
C ILE A 42 10.58 -20.88 1.41
N TRP A 43 10.12 -20.46 2.58
CA TRP A 43 8.70 -20.15 2.80
C TRP A 43 8.22 -19.01 1.90
N SER A 44 8.97 -17.91 1.80
CA SER A 44 8.69 -16.80 0.87
C SER A 44 8.62 -17.28 -0.58
N LEU A 45 9.51 -18.19 -0.99
CA LEU A 45 9.53 -18.77 -2.33
C LEU A 45 8.30 -19.65 -2.61
N ILE A 46 7.88 -20.46 -1.62
CA ILE A 46 6.66 -21.28 -1.70
C ILE A 46 5.43 -20.37 -1.83
N LEU A 47 5.31 -19.36 -0.99
CA LEU A 47 4.20 -18.42 -1.04
C LEU A 47 4.17 -17.63 -2.35
N MET A 48 5.33 -17.14 -2.81
CA MET A 48 5.42 -16.44 -4.09
C MET A 48 5.03 -17.35 -5.25
N SER A 49 5.55 -18.57 -5.29
CA SER A 49 5.18 -19.57 -6.30
C SER A 49 3.68 -19.86 -6.24
N GLY A 50 3.12 -20.04 -5.05
CA GLY A 50 1.68 -20.25 -4.84
C GLY A 50 0.83 -19.09 -5.36
N THR A 51 1.24 -17.83 -5.15
CA THR A 51 0.50 -16.66 -5.67
C THR A 51 0.50 -16.60 -7.20
N TRP A 52 1.64 -16.90 -7.83
CA TRP A 52 1.74 -16.92 -9.29
C TRP A 52 1.04 -18.14 -9.92
N CYS A 53 1.15 -19.32 -9.29
CA CYS A 53 0.40 -20.51 -9.70
C CYS A 53 -1.11 -20.28 -9.60
N SER A 54 -1.57 -19.65 -8.51
CA SER A 54 -2.97 -19.27 -8.34
C SER A 54 -3.44 -18.30 -9.43
N PHE A 55 -2.66 -17.26 -9.74
CA PHE A 55 -2.97 -16.36 -10.84
C PHE A 55 -3.03 -17.09 -12.20
N GLY A 56 -2.05 -17.96 -12.49
CA GLY A 56 -2.03 -18.76 -13.71
C GLY A 56 -3.23 -19.72 -13.81
N PHE A 57 -3.56 -20.40 -12.70
CA PHE A 57 -4.74 -21.26 -12.60
C PHE A 57 -6.02 -20.47 -12.82
N HIS A 58 -6.11 -19.26 -12.24
CA HIS A 58 -7.24 -18.38 -12.43
C HIS A 58 -7.40 -17.95 -13.91
N LEU A 59 -6.32 -17.57 -14.59
CA LEU A 59 -6.34 -17.29 -16.03
C LEU A 59 -6.72 -18.52 -16.87
N TYR A 60 -6.25 -19.72 -16.47
CA TYR A 60 -6.65 -20.98 -17.09
C TYR A 60 -8.16 -21.22 -16.96
N CYS A 61 -8.73 -20.99 -15.78
CA CYS A 61 -10.17 -21.13 -15.55
C CYS A 61 -10.97 -20.13 -16.40
N ILE A 62 -10.54 -18.86 -16.47
CA ILE A 62 -11.14 -17.84 -17.34
C ILE A 62 -11.17 -18.32 -18.80
N LYS A 63 -10.04 -18.79 -19.31
CA LYS A 63 -9.90 -19.20 -20.71
C LYS A 63 -10.72 -20.45 -21.03
N THR A 64 -10.68 -21.45 -20.17
CA THR A 64 -11.18 -22.79 -20.45
C THR A 64 -12.67 -22.92 -20.17
N PHE A 65 -13.13 -22.37 -19.06
CA PHE A 65 -14.49 -22.56 -18.58
C PHE A 65 -15.35 -21.33 -18.84
N TRP A 66 -14.83 -20.12 -18.64
CA TRP A 66 -15.66 -18.90 -18.65
C TRP A 66 -15.76 -18.20 -20.01
N ARG A 67 -14.83 -18.45 -20.95
CA ARG A 67 -14.92 -18.06 -22.37
C ARG A 67 -15.34 -19.22 -23.30
N GLY A 68 -15.58 -20.40 -22.75
CA GLY A 68 -15.94 -21.60 -23.51
C GLY A 68 -17.43 -21.65 -23.90
N LYS A 69 -17.84 -22.80 -24.47
CA LYS A 69 -19.26 -23.10 -24.77
C LYS A 69 -20.12 -23.36 -23.52
N PHE A 70 -19.50 -23.42 -22.34
CA PHE A 70 -20.15 -23.72 -21.07
C PHE A 70 -20.81 -22.46 -20.49
N LYS A 71 -22.01 -22.62 -19.93
CA LYS A 71 -22.70 -21.59 -19.15
C LYS A 71 -22.52 -21.90 -17.66
N PRO A 72 -22.40 -20.87 -16.79
CA PRO A 72 -22.53 -19.44 -17.08
C PRO A 72 -21.22 -18.77 -17.55
N GLN A 73 -21.36 -17.69 -18.32
CA GLN A 73 -20.26 -16.86 -18.81
C GLN A 73 -20.13 -15.61 -17.94
N ILE A 74 -18.93 -15.33 -17.44
CA ILE A 74 -18.66 -14.12 -16.66
C ILE A 74 -18.68 -12.90 -17.58
N PRO A 75 -19.34 -11.79 -17.20
CA PRO A 75 -19.29 -10.54 -17.96
C PRO A 75 -17.85 -10.07 -18.20
N ILE A 76 -17.58 -9.51 -19.38
CA ILE A 76 -16.23 -9.07 -19.75
C ILE A 76 -15.72 -7.96 -18.82
N GLU A 77 -16.62 -7.15 -18.28
CA GLU A 77 -16.36 -6.08 -17.32
C GLU A 77 -15.79 -6.63 -16.02
N THR A 78 -16.40 -7.70 -15.50
CA THR A 78 -15.95 -8.41 -14.30
C THR A 78 -14.56 -9.02 -14.51
N LEU A 79 -14.28 -9.57 -15.69
CA LEU A 79 -12.95 -10.09 -16.06
C LEU A 79 -11.90 -8.98 -16.13
N ILE A 80 -12.26 -7.83 -16.70
CA ILE A 80 -11.39 -6.65 -16.80
C ILE A 80 -11.00 -6.12 -15.42
N LEU A 81 -11.81 -6.32 -14.38
CA LEU A 81 -11.48 -5.94 -13.00
C LEU A 81 -10.71 -7.03 -12.23
N LEU A 82 -11.10 -8.30 -12.40
CA LEU A 82 -10.56 -9.40 -11.61
C LEU A 82 -9.10 -9.72 -11.96
N ILE A 83 -8.73 -9.66 -13.25
CA ILE A 83 -7.37 -9.93 -13.72
C ILE A 83 -6.36 -8.92 -13.13
N PRO A 84 -6.56 -7.59 -13.25
CA PRO A 84 -5.65 -6.62 -12.64
C PRO A 84 -5.64 -6.69 -11.12
N LEU A 85 -6.76 -6.98 -10.47
CA LEU A 85 -6.83 -7.06 -9.01
C LEU A 85 -6.00 -8.24 -8.47
N THR A 86 -6.09 -9.41 -9.12
CA THR A 86 -5.29 -10.60 -8.79
C THR A 86 -3.83 -10.41 -9.16
N LEU A 87 -3.54 -9.87 -10.35
CA LEU A 87 -2.18 -9.55 -10.77
C LEU A 87 -1.52 -8.51 -9.87
N SER A 88 -2.26 -7.49 -9.42
CA SER A 88 -1.79 -6.51 -8.44
C SER A 88 -1.38 -7.17 -7.13
N GLY A 89 -2.15 -8.15 -6.65
CA GLY A 89 -1.80 -8.94 -5.47
C GLY A 89 -0.48 -9.68 -5.62
N ALA A 90 -0.33 -10.44 -6.72
CA ALA A 90 0.88 -11.20 -7.01
C ALA A 90 2.12 -10.31 -7.19
N MET A 91 2.00 -9.23 -7.97
CA MET A 91 3.09 -8.29 -8.21
C MET A 91 3.52 -7.57 -6.93
N SER A 92 2.56 -7.03 -6.16
CA SER A 92 2.85 -6.38 -4.88
C SER A 92 3.50 -7.34 -3.89
N PHE A 93 3.07 -8.61 -3.86
CA PHE A 93 3.71 -9.65 -3.05
C PHE A 93 5.17 -9.85 -3.43
N THR A 94 5.44 -10.11 -4.72
CA THR A 94 6.80 -10.33 -5.24
C THR A 94 7.71 -9.14 -4.95
N VAL A 95 7.23 -7.92 -5.16
CA VAL A 95 8.05 -6.72 -4.93
C VAL A 95 8.30 -6.50 -3.44
N MET A 96 7.34 -6.82 -2.56
CA MET A 96 7.57 -6.74 -1.11
C MET A 96 8.54 -7.80 -0.61
N VAL A 97 8.49 -9.03 -1.13
CA VAL A 97 9.52 -10.05 -0.86
C VAL A 97 10.88 -9.52 -1.32
N TRP A 98 10.97 -8.95 -2.53
CA TRP A 98 12.21 -8.32 -2.97
C TRP A 98 12.63 -7.19 -2.04
N TYR A 99 11.75 -6.28 -1.61
CA TYR A 99 12.08 -5.21 -0.67
C TYR A 99 12.78 -5.72 0.59
N PHE A 100 12.30 -6.81 1.20
CA PHE A 100 12.91 -7.36 2.42
C PHE A 100 14.18 -8.18 2.19
N TYR A 101 14.29 -8.85 1.05
CA TYR A 101 15.43 -9.70 0.71
C TYR A 101 16.49 -9.00 -0.16
N ASN A 102 16.24 -7.76 -0.59
CA ASN A 102 17.18 -7.00 -1.40
C ASN A 102 18.46 -6.72 -0.60
N PRO A 103 19.64 -7.12 -1.08
CA PRO A 103 20.88 -6.91 -0.35
C PRO A 103 21.23 -5.45 -0.06
N ARG A 104 20.66 -4.51 -0.82
CA ARG A 104 20.82 -3.06 -0.64
C ARG A 104 20.01 -2.50 0.53
N ASN A 105 18.98 -3.20 0.98
CA ASN A 105 18.13 -2.77 2.08
C ASN A 105 18.62 -3.40 3.39
N ASN A 106 19.25 -2.58 4.23
CA ASN A 106 19.87 -3.05 5.47
C ASN A 106 18.86 -3.06 6.63
N PHE A 107 18.21 -4.20 6.89
CA PHE A 107 17.29 -4.33 8.02
C PHE A 107 17.94 -4.74 9.34
N SER A 108 19.20 -5.20 9.35
CA SER A 108 19.85 -5.68 10.58
C SER A 108 20.19 -4.56 11.55
N HIS A 109 20.51 -3.37 11.03
CA HIS A 109 20.76 -2.16 11.82
C HIS A 109 19.52 -1.29 12.00
N SER A 110 18.36 -1.74 11.48
CA SER A 110 17.10 -1.03 11.66
C SER A 110 16.48 -1.35 13.02
N LYS A 111 16.08 -0.30 13.73
CA LYS A 111 15.32 -0.39 14.97
C LYS A 111 13.97 -1.08 14.77
N THR A 112 13.27 -0.72 13.70
CA THR A 112 11.94 -1.23 13.40
C THR A 112 11.99 -2.52 12.59
N ARG A 113 13.10 -2.83 11.89
CA ARG A 113 13.24 -3.96 10.96
C ARG A 113 12.21 -4.00 9.81
N LEU A 114 11.29 -3.02 9.76
CA LEU A 114 10.29 -2.83 8.71
C LEU A 114 10.70 -1.72 7.74
N VAL A 115 11.50 -0.77 8.22
CA VAL A 115 12.14 0.29 7.44
C VAL A 115 13.64 -0.05 7.34
N PRO A 116 14.27 -0.08 6.17
CA PRO A 116 15.72 -0.29 6.06
C PRO A 116 16.48 0.84 6.77
N HIS A 117 17.63 0.50 7.32
CA HIS A 117 18.54 1.48 7.90
C HIS A 117 19.26 2.23 6.77
N PHE A 118 19.18 3.56 6.83
CA PHE A 118 19.99 4.47 6.04
C PHE A 118 20.65 5.49 6.96
N GLU A 119 21.80 6.00 6.53
CA GLU A 119 22.54 6.99 7.30
C GLU A 119 21.78 8.31 7.32
N TYR A 120 21.65 8.88 8.52
CA TYR A 120 21.11 10.20 8.75
C TYR A 120 21.99 10.87 9.81
N MET A 121 22.96 11.64 9.30
CA MET A 121 24.02 12.25 10.11
C MET A 121 24.04 13.77 9.95
N PRO A 122 22.95 14.49 10.25
CA PRO A 122 22.90 15.94 10.06
C PRO A 122 23.94 16.66 10.93
N GLU A 123 24.34 16.09 12.06
CA GLU A 123 25.32 16.68 12.99
C GLU A 123 26.64 15.88 13.01
N GLY A 124 26.98 15.18 11.92
CA GLY A 124 28.19 14.37 11.82
C GLY A 124 28.17 13.05 12.59
N HIS A 125 27.03 12.66 13.13
CA HIS A 125 26.80 11.38 13.81
C HIS A 125 25.38 10.89 13.57
N GLN A 126 25.18 9.57 13.57
CA GLN A 126 23.87 8.96 13.33
C GLN A 126 22.84 9.40 14.37
N LYS A 127 21.71 9.92 13.90
CA LYS A 127 20.54 10.20 14.74
C LYS A 127 19.46 9.16 14.52
N ASP A 128 18.86 8.71 15.61
CA ASP A 128 17.70 7.83 15.58
C ASP A 128 16.42 8.66 15.80
N VAL A 129 15.72 8.96 14.70
CA VAL A 129 14.49 9.77 14.70
C VAL A 129 13.27 8.92 14.29
N GLY A 130 13.35 7.60 14.42
CA GLY A 130 12.36 6.66 13.87
C GLY A 130 10.93 6.83 14.42
N PRO A 131 9.98 5.99 13.95
CA PRO A 131 8.56 6.11 14.28
C PRO A 131 8.26 6.01 15.78
N GLU A 132 7.29 6.81 16.25
CA GLU A 132 6.87 6.85 17.66
C GLU A 132 5.68 5.91 17.94
N SER A 133 5.38 5.68 19.23
CA SER A 133 4.27 4.82 19.68
C SER A 133 2.90 5.16 19.06
N ASN A 134 2.63 6.45 18.82
CA ASN A 134 1.38 6.88 18.18
C ASN A 134 1.35 6.54 16.68
N ASP A 135 2.50 6.51 15.99
CA ASP A 135 2.55 6.10 14.59
C ASP A 135 2.15 4.63 14.45
N TRP A 136 2.60 3.78 15.38
CA TRP A 136 2.20 2.37 15.48
C TRP A 136 0.72 2.18 15.80
N LYS A 137 0.14 3.04 16.65
CA LYS A 137 -1.31 3.06 16.90
C LYS A 137 -2.10 3.24 15.61
N TYR A 138 -1.75 4.23 14.79
CA TYR A 138 -2.45 4.46 13.53
C TYR A 138 -2.27 3.31 12.55
N VAL A 139 -1.05 2.77 12.43
CA VAL A 139 -0.76 1.59 11.61
C VAL A 139 -1.65 0.40 11.99
N ASN A 140 -1.76 0.09 13.28
CA ASN A 140 -2.53 -1.06 13.74
C ASN A 140 -4.05 -0.86 13.51
N ILE A 141 -4.54 0.36 13.64
CA ILE A 141 -5.93 0.70 13.28
C ILE A 141 -6.16 0.51 11.78
N PHE A 142 -5.27 1.02 10.93
CA PHE A 142 -5.38 0.86 9.48
C PHE A 142 -5.29 -0.62 9.08
N LEU A 143 -4.33 -1.36 9.63
CA LEU A 143 -4.18 -2.78 9.39
C LEU A 143 -5.46 -3.56 9.74
N PHE A 144 -6.07 -3.26 10.89
CA PHE A 144 -7.34 -3.87 11.29
C PHE A 144 -8.45 -3.59 10.27
N PHE A 145 -8.67 -2.33 9.90
CA PHE A 145 -9.69 -1.98 8.92
C PHE A 145 -9.41 -2.61 7.55
N GLY A 146 -8.15 -2.65 7.11
CA GLY A 146 -7.76 -3.29 5.86
C GLY A 146 -8.06 -4.78 5.85
N ILE A 147 -7.74 -5.50 6.94
CA ILE A 147 -8.05 -6.94 7.07
C ILE A 147 -9.56 -7.16 7.08
N VAL A 148 -10.30 -6.41 7.89
CA VAL A 148 -11.78 -6.49 7.93
C VAL A 148 -12.37 -6.25 6.54
N SER A 149 -11.84 -5.30 5.76
CA SER A 149 -12.27 -5.05 4.38
C SER A 149 -12.13 -6.28 3.50
N VAL A 150 -10.99 -6.98 3.58
CA VAL A 150 -10.75 -8.19 2.80
C VAL A 150 -11.69 -9.32 3.22
N VAL A 151 -11.95 -9.47 4.53
CA VAL A 151 -12.91 -10.45 5.05
C VAL A 151 -14.33 -10.14 4.58
N LEU A 152 -14.74 -8.87 4.58
CA LEU A 152 -16.05 -8.47 4.06
C LEU A 152 -16.17 -8.73 2.56
N VAL A 153 -15.12 -8.50 1.78
CA VAL A 153 -15.10 -8.86 0.35
C VAL A 153 -15.27 -10.37 0.18
N LEU A 154 -14.59 -11.17 1.00
CA LEU A 154 -14.75 -12.63 0.99
C LEU A 154 -16.18 -13.03 1.30
N TYR A 155 -16.79 -12.44 2.33
CA TYR A 155 -18.18 -12.69 2.70
C TYR A 155 -19.15 -12.32 1.56
N VAL A 156 -19.03 -11.13 0.97
CA VAL A 156 -19.90 -10.69 -0.13
C VAL A 156 -19.71 -11.53 -1.40
N ALA A 157 -18.48 -12.00 -1.66
CA ALA A 157 -18.18 -12.83 -2.82
C ALA A 157 -18.69 -14.27 -2.67
N PHE A 158 -18.49 -14.90 -1.50
CA PHE A 158 -18.82 -16.32 -1.28
C PHE A 158 -20.24 -16.54 -0.77
N ASP A 159 -20.73 -15.70 0.14
CA ASP A 159 -22.05 -15.90 0.79
C ASP A 159 -23.17 -15.21 0.01
N LEU A 160 -22.90 -13.99 -0.47
CA LEU A 160 -23.91 -13.17 -1.14
C LEU A 160 -23.84 -13.26 -2.67
N ASN A 161 -22.74 -13.77 -3.23
CA ASN A 161 -22.48 -13.84 -4.68
C ASN A 161 -22.68 -12.50 -5.43
N VAL A 162 -22.34 -11.38 -4.80
CA VAL A 162 -22.60 -10.04 -5.39
C VAL A 162 -21.34 -9.34 -5.85
N PHE A 163 -20.17 -9.76 -5.40
CA PHE A 163 -18.90 -9.18 -5.80
C PHE A 163 -18.10 -10.24 -6.55
N PHE A 164 -18.11 -10.11 -7.89
CA PHE A 164 -17.74 -11.14 -8.86
C PHE A 164 -18.74 -12.31 -8.83
N ASP A 165 -19.37 -12.60 -9.96
CA ASP A 165 -20.37 -13.68 -10.11
C ASP A 165 -19.69 -15.05 -9.94
N PHE A 166 -19.38 -15.39 -8.69
CA PHE A 166 -18.80 -16.64 -8.26
C PHE A 166 -19.83 -17.78 -8.26
N ALA A 167 -21.14 -17.54 -8.44
CA ALA A 167 -22.11 -18.62 -8.68
C ALA A 167 -21.72 -19.42 -9.92
N GLY A 168 -21.20 -18.76 -10.96
CA GLY A 168 -20.63 -19.47 -12.10
C GLY A 168 -19.38 -20.29 -11.80
N LEU A 169 -18.65 -19.96 -10.74
CA LEU A 169 -17.52 -20.73 -10.23
C LEU A 169 -17.95 -21.86 -9.29
N HIS A 170 -18.96 -21.63 -8.46
CA HIS A 170 -19.49 -22.61 -7.51
C HIS A 170 -20.34 -23.70 -8.20
N ASP A 171 -21.14 -23.33 -9.19
CA ASP A 171 -21.87 -24.29 -10.03
C ASP A 171 -20.90 -25.12 -10.90
N PHE A 172 -19.77 -24.52 -11.30
CA PHE A 172 -18.69 -25.22 -11.97
C PHE A 172 -18.08 -26.29 -11.06
N THR A 173 -17.84 -26.01 -9.77
CA THR A 173 -17.25 -26.97 -8.82
C THR A 173 -18.12 -28.19 -8.49
N ALA A 174 -19.43 -28.16 -8.74
CA ALA A 174 -20.33 -29.28 -8.46
C ALA A 174 -20.09 -30.51 -9.37
N HIS A 175 -19.35 -30.36 -10.47
CA HIS A 175 -19.19 -31.40 -11.52
C HIS A 175 -17.73 -31.79 -11.79
N ILE A 176 -16.80 -31.46 -10.89
CA ILE A 176 -15.36 -31.66 -11.12
C ILE A 176 -14.79 -32.63 -10.08
N HIS A 177 -13.86 -33.46 -10.52
CA HIS A 177 -13.09 -34.37 -9.68
C HIS A 177 -12.42 -33.64 -8.50
N ASP A 178 -12.39 -34.29 -7.33
CA ASP A 178 -11.90 -33.77 -6.03
C ASP A 178 -10.56 -33.01 -6.08
N LEU A 179 -9.63 -33.42 -6.96
CA LEU A 179 -8.33 -32.77 -7.11
C LEU A 179 -8.46 -31.32 -7.61
N TRP A 180 -9.31 -31.07 -8.61
CA TRP A 180 -9.53 -29.73 -9.16
C TRP A 180 -10.31 -28.84 -8.19
N LEU A 181 -11.20 -29.43 -7.40
CA LEU A 181 -11.89 -28.74 -6.31
C LEU A 181 -10.91 -28.25 -5.24
N CYS A 182 -9.96 -29.11 -4.84
CA CYS A 182 -8.90 -28.74 -3.91
C CYS A 182 -8.00 -27.63 -4.47
N LEU A 183 -7.57 -27.75 -5.73
CA LEU A 183 -6.78 -26.72 -6.43
C LEU A 183 -7.52 -25.38 -6.52
N TYR A 184 -8.84 -25.41 -6.71
CA TYR A 184 -9.67 -24.23 -6.73
C TYR A 184 -9.67 -23.50 -5.38
N TYR A 185 -10.00 -24.18 -4.29
CA TYR A 185 -10.02 -23.56 -2.95
C TYR A 185 -8.63 -23.08 -2.51
N PHE A 186 -7.58 -23.83 -2.87
CA PHE A 186 -6.20 -23.38 -2.68
C PHE A 186 -5.93 -22.08 -3.44
N SER A 187 -6.30 -22.01 -4.72
CA SER A 187 -6.12 -20.81 -5.53
C SER A 187 -6.88 -19.61 -4.97
N VAL A 188 -8.15 -19.77 -4.58
CA VAL A 188 -8.92 -18.73 -3.91
C VAL A 188 -8.20 -18.24 -2.65
N SER A 189 -7.75 -19.16 -1.80
CA SER A 189 -7.03 -18.82 -0.56
C SER A 189 -5.79 -17.99 -0.85
N MET A 190 -5.04 -18.32 -1.92
CA MET A 190 -3.86 -17.56 -2.34
C MET A 190 -4.21 -16.17 -2.91
N ILE A 191 -5.34 -15.98 -3.58
CA ILE A 191 -5.81 -14.66 -4.03
C ILE A 191 -6.09 -13.76 -2.82
N TYR A 192 -6.83 -14.25 -1.83
CA TYR A 192 -7.15 -13.50 -0.63
C TYR A 192 -5.91 -13.25 0.25
N TRP A 193 -4.98 -14.21 0.29
CA TRP A 193 -3.65 -13.99 0.86
C TRP A 193 -2.94 -12.81 0.17
N GLY A 194 -2.99 -12.76 -1.16
CA GLY A 194 -2.51 -11.62 -1.95
C GLY A 194 -3.16 -10.30 -1.52
N PHE A 195 -4.48 -10.29 -1.27
CA PHE A 195 -5.18 -9.08 -0.83
C PHE A 195 -4.76 -8.60 0.55
N ILE A 196 -4.65 -9.52 1.52
CA ILE A 196 -4.15 -9.21 2.87
C ILE A 196 -2.69 -8.75 2.79
N SER A 197 -1.86 -9.39 1.97
CA SER A 197 -0.48 -8.98 1.79
C SER A 197 -0.39 -7.54 1.30
N VAL A 198 -1.22 -7.11 0.34
CA VAL A 198 -1.22 -5.72 -0.12
C VAL A 198 -1.60 -4.74 1.01
N VAL A 199 -2.57 -5.10 1.86
CA VAL A 199 -2.92 -4.31 3.06
C VAL A 199 -1.70 -4.13 3.97
N VAL A 200 -0.96 -5.21 4.23
CA VAL A 200 0.28 -5.20 5.04
C VAL A 200 1.35 -4.34 4.36
N ALA A 201 1.56 -4.47 3.04
CA ALA A 201 2.48 -3.65 2.26
C ALA A 201 2.17 -2.15 2.39
N CYS A 202 0.89 -1.79 2.27
CA CYS A 202 0.43 -0.41 2.41
C CYS A 202 0.74 0.15 3.81
N CYS A 203 0.58 -0.67 4.86
CA CYS A 203 0.92 -0.29 6.22
C CYS A 203 2.45 -0.13 6.42
N ILE A 204 3.26 -0.98 5.79
CA ILE A 204 4.72 -0.85 5.78
C ILE A 204 5.13 0.44 5.06
N PHE A 205 4.55 0.72 3.91
CA PHE A 205 4.81 1.96 3.19
C PHE A 205 4.42 3.19 4.02
N TYR A 206 3.27 3.14 4.70
CA TYR A 206 2.87 4.20 5.63
C TYR A 206 3.90 4.43 6.73
N ILE A 207 4.46 3.37 7.34
CA ILE A 207 5.50 3.56 8.36
C ILE A 207 6.78 4.16 7.79
N CYS A 208 7.17 3.81 6.56
CA CYS A 208 8.27 4.47 5.85
C CYS A 208 7.99 5.97 5.63
N CYS A 209 6.76 6.34 5.23
CA CYS A 209 6.36 7.74 5.10
C CYS A 209 6.38 8.47 6.46
N ARG A 210 5.93 7.83 7.54
CA ARG A 210 5.97 8.42 8.89
C ARG A 210 7.40 8.63 9.36
N ASP A 211 8.26 7.66 9.12
CA ASP A 211 9.69 7.76 9.41
C ASP A 211 10.32 8.97 8.71
N ILE A 212 10.09 9.16 7.40
CA ILE A 212 10.52 10.37 6.68
C ILE A 212 9.95 11.64 7.35
N VAL A 213 8.66 11.67 7.69
CA VAL A 213 8.04 12.84 8.36
C VAL A 213 8.74 13.19 9.67
N ARG A 214 9.17 12.20 10.45
CA ARG A 214 9.93 12.44 11.69
C ARG A 214 11.31 13.02 11.41
N HIS A 215 12.00 12.54 10.40
CA HIS A 215 13.27 13.12 9.95
C HIS A 215 13.09 14.57 9.46
N ILE A 216 12.02 14.88 8.73
CA ILE A 216 11.69 16.26 8.34
C ILE A 216 11.45 17.13 9.60
N GLU A 217 10.67 16.63 10.56
CA GLU A 217 10.41 17.32 11.84
C GLU A 217 11.68 17.60 12.64
N HIS A 218 12.64 16.67 12.63
CA HIS A 218 13.92 16.84 13.29
C HIS A 218 14.79 17.85 12.54
N THR A 219 14.93 17.73 11.22
CA THR A 219 15.66 18.67 10.38
C THR A 219 15.12 20.09 10.54
N GLU A 220 13.80 20.28 10.55
CA GLU A 220 13.17 21.57 10.82
C GLU A 220 13.65 22.17 12.15
N LYS A 221 13.64 21.37 13.23
CA LYS A 221 14.05 21.81 14.57
C LYS A 221 15.53 22.18 14.62
N ILE A 222 16.42 21.39 14.02
CA ILE A 222 17.87 21.67 14.04
C ILE A 222 18.23 22.87 13.18
N ILE A 223 17.58 23.04 12.01
CA ILE A 223 17.77 24.23 11.18
C ILE A 223 17.38 25.46 12.00
N LEU A 224 16.16 25.49 12.54
CA LEU A 224 15.67 26.65 13.29
C LEU A 224 16.50 26.99 14.53
N LYS A 225 17.07 26.00 15.21
CA LYS A 225 17.79 26.20 16.50
C LYS A 225 19.29 26.36 16.36
N LYS A 226 19.92 25.76 15.34
CA LYS A 226 21.37 25.58 15.28
C LYS A 226 22.01 26.06 13.98
N ALA A 227 21.25 26.15 12.89
CA ALA A 227 21.82 26.64 11.65
C ALA A 227 21.97 28.17 11.72
N ASN A 228 23.21 28.63 11.84
CA ASN A 228 23.55 30.05 11.95
C ASN A 228 23.95 30.67 10.60
N ASN A 229 24.07 29.86 9.55
CA ASN A 229 24.39 30.28 8.19
C ASN A 229 23.78 29.31 7.15
N TYR A 230 23.77 29.73 5.88
CA TYR A 230 23.26 28.95 4.76
C TYR A 230 23.95 27.60 4.61
N LEU A 231 25.28 27.56 4.74
CA LEU A 231 26.05 26.33 4.53
C LEU A 231 25.62 25.22 5.50
N LEU A 232 25.41 25.56 6.77
CA LEU A 232 24.98 24.61 7.78
C LEU A 232 23.50 24.21 7.60
N ALA A 233 22.65 25.17 7.23
CA ALA A 233 21.24 24.89 6.89
C ALA A 233 21.12 23.91 5.73
N ARG A 234 21.91 24.14 4.69
CA ARG A 234 22.02 23.30 3.50
C ARG A 234 22.55 21.93 3.86
N HIS A 235 23.61 21.83 4.68
CA HIS A 235 24.14 20.54 5.12
C HIS A 235 23.06 19.68 5.81
N TYR A 236 22.29 20.26 6.73
CA TYR A 236 21.19 19.56 7.40
C TYR A 236 20.09 19.12 6.42
N HIS A 237 19.81 19.94 5.41
CA HIS A 237 18.83 19.64 4.38
C HIS A 237 19.31 18.57 3.40
N ASP A 238 20.55 18.64 2.90
CA ASP A 238 21.17 17.63 2.04
C ASP A 238 21.21 16.25 2.74
N SER A 239 21.48 16.22 4.06
CA SER A 239 21.41 14.99 4.85
C SER A 239 19.98 14.41 4.89
N LEU A 240 18.96 15.26 5.04
CA LEU A 240 17.55 14.85 4.98
C LEU A 240 17.15 14.35 3.59
N LEU A 241 17.60 15.02 2.52
CA LEU A 241 17.30 14.63 1.15
C LEU A 241 17.91 13.26 0.84
N THR A 242 19.18 13.06 1.18
CA THR A 242 19.88 11.77 0.97
C THR A 242 19.17 10.62 1.69
N TYR A 243 18.75 10.83 2.93
CA TYR A 243 17.96 9.86 3.69
C TYR A 243 16.61 9.57 3.02
N THR A 244 15.88 10.62 2.68
CA THR A 244 14.54 10.53 2.07
C THR A 244 14.59 9.82 0.72
N ASP A 245 15.56 10.17 -0.13
CA ASP A 245 15.77 9.57 -1.45
C ASP A 245 16.10 8.08 -1.34
N SER A 246 16.84 7.68 -0.30
CA SER A 246 17.15 6.28 -0.03
C SER A 246 15.91 5.47 0.35
N ILE A 247 15.07 6.00 1.25
CA ILE A 247 13.78 5.38 1.62
C ILE A 247 12.82 5.33 0.43
N MET A 248 12.73 6.43 -0.32
CA MET A 248 11.89 6.53 -1.51
C MET A 248 12.35 5.55 -2.58
N SER A 249 13.65 5.46 -2.85
CA SER A 249 14.23 4.52 -3.81
C SER A 249 13.92 3.07 -3.45
N ALA A 250 14.03 2.71 -2.17
CA ALA A 250 13.72 1.37 -1.68
C ALA A 250 12.25 0.97 -1.89
N THR A 251 11.32 1.94 -1.84
CA THR A 251 9.87 1.71 -1.97
C THR A 251 9.31 2.06 -3.34
N LYS A 252 10.10 2.68 -4.23
CA LYS A 252 9.70 3.23 -5.52
C LYS A 252 9.02 2.22 -6.43
N LEU A 253 9.62 1.04 -6.57
CA LEU A 253 9.11 0.00 -7.47
C LEU A 253 7.73 -0.48 -7.02
N TRP A 254 7.58 -0.76 -5.72
CA TRP A 254 6.31 -1.17 -5.14
C TRP A 254 5.25 -0.07 -5.34
N PHE A 255 5.56 1.17 -4.95
CA PHE A 255 4.61 2.27 -5.03
C PHE A 255 4.19 2.56 -6.49
N GLY A 256 5.12 2.46 -7.44
CA GLY A 256 4.86 2.61 -8.87
C GLY A 256 3.92 1.55 -9.43
N ILE A 257 4.23 0.27 -9.20
CA ILE A 257 3.39 -0.86 -9.65
C ILE A 257 2.00 -0.76 -9.00
N HIS A 258 1.97 -0.51 -7.70
CA HIS A 258 0.75 -0.41 -6.92
C HIS A 258 -0.17 0.72 -7.41
N SER A 259 0.41 1.89 -7.73
CA SER A 259 -0.35 3.02 -8.28
C SER A 259 -0.77 2.83 -9.74
N LEU A 260 0.01 2.09 -10.55
CA LEU A 260 -0.39 1.76 -11.92
C LEU A 260 -1.65 0.89 -11.93
N PHE A 261 -1.69 -0.15 -11.08
CA PHE A 261 -2.87 -1.00 -10.93
C PHE A 261 -4.08 -0.24 -10.39
N PHE A 262 -3.86 0.72 -9.48
CA PHE A 262 -4.93 1.61 -9.04
C PHE A 262 -5.58 2.35 -10.21
N MET A 263 -4.79 3.01 -11.05
CA MET A 263 -5.30 3.76 -12.20
C MET A 263 -6.08 2.85 -13.13
N PHE A 264 -5.56 1.64 -13.42
CA PHE A 264 -6.26 0.67 -14.24
C PHE A 264 -7.60 0.26 -13.63
N ILE A 265 -7.62 -0.13 -12.34
CA ILE A 265 -8.84 -0.57 -11.64
C ILE A 265 -9.88 0.56 -11.61
N ILE A 266 -9.50 1.80 -11.33
CA ILE A 266 -10.43 2.94 -11.32
C ILE A 266 -11.04 3.17 -12.70
N ILE A 267 -10.23 3.08 -13.77
CA ILE A 267 -10.72 3.20 -15.15
C ILE A 267 -11.70 2.06 -15.46
N SER A 268 -11.35 0.83 -15.12
CA SER A 268 -12.20 -0.35 -15.32
C SER A 268 -13.53 -0.25 -14.56
N VAL A 269 -13.51 0.20 -13.30
CA VAL A 269 -14.72 0.46 -12.52
C VAL A 269 -15.57 1.53 -13.21
N ALA A 270 -14.96 2.64 -13.66
CA ALA A 270 -15.68 3.68 -14.38
C ALA A 270 -16.33 3.17 -15.69
N PHE A 271 -15.67 2.28 -16.43
CA PHE A 271 -16.23 1.64 -17.62
C PHE A 271 -17.40 0.70 -17.31
N GLU A 272 -17.26 -0.18 -16.32
CA GLU A 272 -18.35 -1.06 -15.87
C GLU A 272 -19.59 -0.26 -15.48
N TRP A 273 -19.39 0.91 -14.85
CA TRP A 273 -20.49 1.81 -14.57
C TRP A 273 -21.14 2.32 -15.85
N ILE A 274 -20.37 2.86 -16.81
CA ILE A 274 -20.91 3.36 -18.07
C ILE A 274 -21.78 2.29 -18.78
N THR A 275 -21.36 1.02 -18.76
CA THR A 275 -22.12 -0.08 -19.37
C THR A 275 -23.34 -0.53 -18.55
N ALA A 276 -23.25 -0.54 -17.22
CA ALA A 276 -24.42 -0.78 -16.34
C ALA A 276 -25.51 0.30 -16.49
N PHE A 277 -25.14 1.52 -16.92
CA PHE A 277 -26.08 2.60 -17.21
C PHE A 277 -26.67 2.54 -18.62
N SER A 278 -26.02 1.89 -19.58
CA SER A 278 -26.50 1.76 -20.96
C SER A 278 -27.45 0.57 -21.21
N GLY A 279 -27.64 -0.34 -20.23
CA GLY A 279 -28.44 -1.56 -20.39
C GLY A 279 -29.46 -1.84 -19.26
N LYS A 280 -30.55 -2.52 -19.62
CA LYS A 280 -31.69 -2.99 -18.79
C LYS A 280 -31.29 -4.10 -17.79
N LYS A 281 -30.42 -3.85 -16.81
CA LYS A 281 -30.25 -4.78 -15.68
C LYS A 281 -31.25 -4.42 -14.57
N HIS A 282 -32.28 -5.24 -14.39
CA HIS A 282 -33.11 -5.19 -13.19
C HIS A 282 -32.35 -5.84 -12.04
N TYR A 283 -32.16 -5.06 -10.98
CA TYR A 283 -31.50 -5.51 -9.77
C TYR A 283 -32.58 -5.89 -8.76
N GLU A 284 -32.75 -7.19 -8.51
CA GLU A 284 -33.81 -7.70 -7.62
C GLU A 284 -33.59 -7.33 -6.14
N ASN A 285 -32.35 -7.04 -5.73
CA ASN A 285 -32.04 -6.68 -4.34
C ASN A 285 -31.04 -5.52 -4.22
N ILE A 286 -31.56 -4.30 -4.29
CA ILE A 286 -30.78 -3.04 -4.27
C ILE A 286 -29.88 -2.93 -3.03
N ALA A 287 -30.34 -3.40 -1.87
CA ALA A 287 -29.58 -3.32 -0.62
C ALA A 287 -28.25 -4.10 -0.70
N ILE A 288 -28.27 -5.29 -1.30
CA ILE A 288 -27.07 -6.13 -1.43
C ILE A 288 -26.07 -5.51 -2.40
N ILE A 289 -26.55 -4.86 -3.46
CA ILE A 289 -25.68 -4.14 -4.41
C ILE A 289 -25.02 -2.94 -3.73
N ILE A 290 -25.76 -2.15 -2.96
CA ILE A 290 -25.22 -1.02 -2.21
C ILE A 290 -24.14 -1.50 -1.22
N LEU A 291 -24.41 -2.59 -0.50
CA LEU A 291 -23.43 -3.21 0.41
C LEU A 291 -22.17 -3.65 -0.33
N SER A 292 -22.35 -4.36 -1.43
CA SER A 292 -21.27 -4.89 -2.27
C SER A 292 -20.38 -3.79 -2.84
N GLN A 293 -20.98 -2.73 -3.36
CA GLN A 293 -20.25 -1.54 -3.80
C GLN A 293 -19.52 -0.86 -2.65
N SER A 294 -20.09 -0.84 -1.45
CA SER A 294 -19.51 -0.13 -0.31
C SER A 294 -18.22 -0.82 0.12
N VAL A 295 -18.32 -2.14 0.23
CA VAL A 295 -17.22 -3.03 0.57
C VAL A 295 -16.12 -2.97 -0.51
N GLY A 296 -16.51 -3.00 -1.79
CA GLY A 296 -15.59 -2.84 -2.92
C GLY A 296 -14.84 -1.51 -2.93
N SER A 297 -15.58 -0.40 -2.87
CA SER A 297 -15.02 0.96 -2.81
C SER A 297 -14.11 1.15 -1.60
N PHE A 298 -14.49 0.60 -0.44
CA PHE A 298 -13.66 0.67 0.77
C PHE A 298 -12.36 -0.12 0.61
N LEU A 299 -12.42 -1.33 0.03
CA LEU A 299 -11.23 -2.11 -0.28
C LEU A 299 -10.31 -1.35 -1.25
N ILE A 300 -10.85 -0.76 -2.33
CA ILE A 300 -10.05 0.00 -3.31
C ILE A 300 -9.45 1.24 -2.66
N ALA A 301 -10.22 2.00 -1.86
CA ALA A 301 -9.74 3.17 -1.14
C ALA A 301 -8.61 2.80 -0.17
N PHE A 302 -8.77 1.73 0.61
CA PHE A 302 -7.76 1.27 1.53
C PHE A 302 -6.52 0.74 0.81
N LYS A 303 -6.69 -0.12 -0.19
CA LYS A 303 -5.56 -0.69 -0.91
C LYS A 303 -4.81 0.39 -1.65
N PHE A 304 -5.48 1.33 -2.32
CA PHE A 304 -4.81 2.16 -3.32
C PHE A 304 -4.78 3.66 -3.05
N ALA A 305 -5.82 4.25 -2.48
CA ALA A 305 -5.80 5.68 -2.14
C ALA A 305 -4.96 5.96 -0.89
N PHE A 306 -4.90 5.02 0.06
CA PHE A 306 -4.14 5.18 1.30
C PHE A 306 -2.62 5.39 1.11
N PRO A 307 -1.90 4.64 0.25
CA PRO A 307 -0.50 4.94 -0.05
C PRO A 307 -0.29 6.32 -0.68
N ILE A 308 -1.20 6.75 -1.57
CA ILE A 308 -1.15 8.09 -2.18
C ILE A 308 -1.34 9.16 -1.09
N LEU A 309 -2.28 8.95 -0.15
CA LEU A 309 -2.46 9.82 1.02
C LEU A 309 -1.20 9.87 1.89
N ALA A 310 -0.56 8.72 2.17
CA ALA A 310 0.67 8.67 2.96
C ALA A 310 1.82 9.44 2.29
N ALA A 311 2.03 9.22 0.98
CA ALA A 311 3.03 9.93 0.18
C ALA A 311 2.76 11.45 0.13
N SER A 312 1.49 11.85 -0.04
CA SER A 312 1.11 13.28 -0.07
C SER A 312 1.40 14.00 1.25
N ARG A 313 1.32 13.31 2.39
CA ARG A 313 1.64 13.89 3.70
C ARG A 313 3.13 14.18 3.86
N VAL A 314 4.00 13.35 3.27
CA VAL A 314 5.45 13.61 3.25
C VAL A 314 5.72 14.90 2.45
N THR A 315 5.17 15.00 1.24
CA THR A 315 5.27 16.22 0.41
C THR A 315 4.77 17.46 1.16
N ALA A 316 3.57 17.38 1.75
CA ALA A 316 3.01 18.48 2.52
C ALA A 316 3.88 18.85 3.74
N ARG A 317 4.59 17.88 4.34
CA ARG A 317 5.48 18.14 5.48
C ARG A 317 6.74 18.89 5.05
N PHE A 318 7.34 18.56 3.90
CA PHE A 318 8.44 19.35 3.32
C PHE A 318 8.01 20.80 3.08
N GLU A 319 6.85 21.01 2.43
CA GLU A 319 6.34 22.36 2.20
C GLU A 319 6.10 23.11 3.51
N LYS A 320 5.54 22.45 4.53
CA LYS A 320 5.35 23.03 5.85
C LYS A 320 6.68 23.42 6.49
N MET A 321 7.69 22.55 6.43
CA MET A 321 9.03 22.84 6.95
C MET A 321 9.59 24.10 6.30
N TYR A 322 9.55 24.20 4.97
CA TYR A 322 10.02 25.39 4.25
C TYR A 322 9.27 26.66 4.66
N ARG A 323 7.94 26.60 4.77
CA ARG A 323 7.13 27.73 5.25
C ARG A 323 7.49 28.15 6.67
N VAL A 324 7.73 27.19 7.57
CA VAL A 324 8.11 27.47 8.96
C VAL A 324 9.50 28.09 9.03
N ILE A 325 10.48 27.57 8.28
CA ILE A 325 11.83 28.14 8.22
C ILE A 325 11.76 29.58 7.72
N ASN A 326 11.10 29.82 6.58
CA ASN A 326 10.94 31.15 6.01
C ASN A 326 10.27 32.16 6.96
N ARG A 327 9.31 31.71 7.77
CA ARG A 327 8.61 32.58 8.73
C ARG A 327 9.49 32.97 9.92
N ASN A 328 10.36 32.06 10.37
CA ASN A 328 11.18 32.27 11.57
C ASN A 328 12.53 32.92 11.27
N TRP A 329 13.11 32.62 10.10
CA TRP A 329 14.34 33.23 9.63
C TRP A 329 14.03 34.52 8.88
N LYS A 330 14.03 35.64 9.62
CA LYS A 330 13.90 36.97 9.01
C LYS A 330 15.19 37.35 8.27
N PRO A 331 15.12 37.99 7.09
CA PRO A 331 16.29 38.47 6.35
C PRO A 331 17.26 39.32 7.20
N ASP A 332 16.72 40.09 8.14
CA ASP A 332 17.51 40.94 9.05
C ASP A 332 18.44 40.14 9.99
N LYS A 333 18.06 38.89 10.31
CA LYS A 333 18.83 37.98 11.18
C LYS A 333 19.61 36.94 10.38
N MET A 334 19.13 36.61 9.19
CA MET A 334 19.73 35.61 8.32
C MET A 334 19.58 36.08 6.86
N PRO A 335 20.51 36.92 6.37
CA PRO A 335 20.43 37.52 5.03
C PRO A 335 20.35 36.47 3.91
N GLU A 336 20.93 35.29 4.16
CA GLU A 336 20.98 34.18 3.22
C GLU A 336 19.69 33.35 3.17
N VAL A 337 18.63 33.71 3.92
CA VAL A 337 17.37 32.96 3.93
C VAL A 337 16.76 32.84 2.53
N ASN A 338 16.83 33.89 1.72
CA ASN A 338 16.33 33.87 0.34
C ASN A 338 17.13 32.89 -0.54
N VAL A 339 18.44 32.80 -0.32
CA VAL A 339 19.32 31.86 -1.02
C VAL A 339 18.97 30.42 -0.63
N PHE A 340 18.78 30.18 0.68
CA PHE A 340 18.36 28.88 1.20
C PHE A 340 16.99 28.45 0.66
N MET A 341 16.01 29.35 0.64
CA MET A 341 14.67 29.07 0.13
C MET A 341 14.68 28.80 -1.38
N ASN A 342 15.46 29.55 -2.16
CA ASN A 342 15.64 29.29 -3.59
C ASN A 342 16.26 27.91 -3.84
N TYR A 343 17.25 27.52 -3.04
CA TYR A 343 17.81 26.17 -3.07
C TYR A 343 16.74 25.11 -2.73
N CYS A 344 15.98 25.27 -1.64
CA CYS A 344 14.91 24.34 -1.24
C CYS A 344 13.84 24.17 -2.33
N CYS A 345 13.47 25.25 -3.03
CA CYS A 345 12.55 25.20 -4.16
C CYS A 345 13.08 24.35 -5.31
N ARG A 346 14.38 24.49 -5.65
CA ARG A 346 15.04 23.73 -6.73
C ARG A 346 15.21 22.25 -6.41
N CYS A 347 15.32 21.89 -5.13
CA CYS A 347 15.38 20.48 -4.72
C CYS A 347 14.06 19.73 -4.94
N GLU A 348 12.94 20.46 -5.11
CA GLU A 348 11.60 19.90 -5.37
C GLU A 348 11.16 18.77 -4.41
N ALA A 349 11.70 18.74 -3.19
CA ALA A 349 11.55 17.61 -2.27
C ALA A 349 10.10 17.19 -2.02
N GLY A 350 9.89 15.87 -1.93
CA GLY A 350 8.59 15.23 -1.76
C GLY A 350 8.48 13.96 -2.59
N PHE A 351 7.36 13.24 -2.45
CA PHE A 351 7.11 12.06 -3.26
C PHE A 351 6.69 12.44 -4.68
N THR A 352 7.33 11.80 -5.66
CA THR A 352 6.93 11.88 -7.07
C THR A 352 6.53 10.49 -7.57
N LEU A 353 5.48 10.44 -8.38
CA LEU A 353 5.00 9.24 -9.05
C LEU A 353 4.83 9.58 -10.54
N PHE A 354 5.51 8.84 -11.42
CA PHE A 354 5.50 9.09 -12.87
C PHE A 354 5.81 10.56 -13.25
N GLY A 355 6.71 11.21 -12.52
CA GLY A 355 7.07 12.61 -12.73
C GLY A 355 6.07 13.63 -12.15
N VAL A 356 4.95 13.19 -11.58
CA VAL A 356 3.97 14.06 -10.92
C VAL A 356 4.21 14.08 -9.42
N LYS A 357 4.25 15.27 -8.82
CA LYS A 357 4.39 15.42 -7.37
C LYS A 357 3.10 15.00 -6.66
N MET A 358 3.22 14.16 -5.63
CA MET A 358 2.08 13.69 -4.85
C MET A 358 1.58 14.81 -3.92
N THR A 359 0.38 15.31 -4.19
CA THR A 359 -0.28 16.38 -3.43
C THR A 359 -1.52 15.87 -2.70
N ALA A 360 -1.98 16.63 -1.70
CA ALA A 360 -3.21 16.32 -0.99
C ALA A 360 -4.44 16.33 -1.93
N GLN A 361 -4.42 17.16 -2.98
CA GLN A 361 -5.48 17.21 -3.98
C GLN A 361 -5.54 15.92 -4.79
N LEU A 362 -4.40 15.41 -5.27
CA LEU A 362 -4.36 14.12 -5.97
C LEU A 362 -4.82 12.98 -5.08
N ALA A 363 -4.45 13.01 -3.80
CA ALA A 363 -4.89 12.01 -2.85
C ALA A 363 -6.41 12.08 -2.57
N LEU A 364 -6.97 13.28 -2.50
CA LEU A 364 -8.42 13.49 -2.39
C LEU A 364 -9.17 13.02 -3.64
N ILE A 365 -8.69 13.38 -4.83
CA ILE A 365 -9.26 12.92 -6.11
C ILE A 365 -9.21 11.40 -6.19
N SER A 366 -8.10 10.79 -5.80
CA SER A 366 -7.93 9.34 -5.74
C SER A 366 -8.89 8.68 -4.74
N LEU A 367 -9.14 9.32 -3.60
CA LEU A 367 -10.12 8.81 -2.65
C LEU A 367 -11.55 8.92 -3.21
N LEU A 368 -11.91 10.08 -3.77
CA LEU A 368 -13.22 10.32 -4.36
C LEU A 368 -13.50 9.41 -5.56
N SER A 369 -12.50 9.12 -6.39
CA SER A 369 -12.64 8.24 -7.54
C SER A 369 -13.06 6.82 -7.14
N CYS A 370 -12.67 6.36 -5.94
CA CYS A 370 -13.08 5.07 -5.39
C CYS A 370 -14.59 4.98 -5.14
N PHE A 371 -15.28 6.12 -4.97
CA PHE A 371 -16.72 6.20 -4.66
C PHE A 371 -17.57 6.72 -5.82
N VAL A 372 -17.01 6.91 -7.02
CA VAL A 372 -17.77 7.45 -8.18
C VAL A 372 -18.99 6.59 -8.54
N GLY A 373 -18.93 5.29 -8.28
CA GLY A 373 -20.08 4.38 -8.44
C GLY A 373 -21.28 4.72 -7.55
N PHE A 374 -21.04 5.17 -6.31
CA PHE A 374 -22.08 5.50 -5.33
C PHE A 374 -22.98 6.65 -5.78
N PHE A 375 -22.37 7.74 -6.22
CA PHE A 375 -23.09 8.96 -6.57
C PHE A 375 -24.05 8.77 -7.74
N LYS A 376 -23.75 7.84 -8.67
CA LYS A 376 -24.62 7.55 -9.81
C LYS A 376 -25.68 6.49 -9.52
N LEU A 377 -25.42 5.55 -8.61
CA LEU A 377 -26.42 4.55 -8.18
C LEU A 377 -27.55 5.21 -7.38
N TYR A 378 -27.20 6.15 -6.49
CA TYR A 378 -28.18 6.94 -5.72
C TYR A 378 -29.17 7.67 -6.66
N ARG A 379 -28.68 8.29 -7.74
CA ARG A 379 -29.51 9.02 -8.74
C ARG A 379 -30.46 8.13 -9.55
N LYS A 380 -30.26 6.81 -9.57
CA LYS A 380 -31.16 5.85 -10.25
C LYS A 380 -32.21 5.26 -9.30
N VAL A 381 -31.97 5.36 -7.99
CA VAL A 381 -32.82 4.81 -6.93
C VAL A 381 -33.71 5.91 -6.30
N SER A 382 -33.25 7.17 -6.33
CA SER A 382 -34.05 8.38 -6.09
C SER A 382 -34.75 8.83 -7.36
#